data_AF-A0A3P7LIH7-F1
#
_entry.id   AF-A0A3P7LIH7-F1
#
_cell.length_a   1.000
_cell.length_b   1.000
_cell.length_c   1.000
_cell.angle_alpha   90.00
_cell.angle_beta   90.00
_cell.angle_gamma   90.00
#
_symmetry.space_group_name_H-M   'P 1'
#
loop_
_entity.id
_entity.type
_entity.pdbx_description
1 polymer ?
#
loop_
_entity_poly.entity_id
_entity_poly.type
_entity_poly.pdbx_seq_one_letter_code
_entity_poly.pdbx_strand_id
1 'polypeptide(L)'
;MYAGAVLETYTNFGEEYAKEHIPGATHFNVDVAYYPSQYIRFDLYPPEMFEKYVQLLGINEGDHVVIYSRGAMGGMIWAARAWWTFKVCTVG
;
A
#
# COMPACT_ATOMS: atom_id res chain seq x y z
N MET A 1 11.32 33.07 0.35
CA MET A 1 10.31 32.56 -0.61
C MET A 1 10.95 31.60 -1.60
N TYR A 2 11.40 30.41 -1.17
CA TYR A 2 11.76 29.29 -2.07
C TYR A 2 11.70 27.98 -1.25
N ALA A 3 10.51 27.53 -0.88
CA ALA A 3 10.31 26.26 -0.18
C ALA A 3 8.93 25.65 -0.44
N GLY A 4 8.30 25.96 -1.58
CA GLY A 4 6.91 25.56 -1.86
C GLY A 4 6.75 24.46 -2.91
N ALA A 5 7.64 24.37 -3.91
CA ALA A 5 7.30 23.67 -5.15
C ALA A 5 8.01 22.33 -5.38
N VAL A 6 8.94 21.92 -4.51
CA VAL A 6 9.75 20.68 -4.75
C VAL A 6 9.28 19.50 -3.89
N LEU A 7 8.33 19.71 -2.96
CA LEU A 7 7.76 18.65 -2.11
C LEU A 7 6.30 18.28 -2.44
N GLU A 8 5.65 19.00 -3.36
CA GLU A 8 4.24 18.76 -3.75
C GLU A 8 4.00 17.47 -4.57
N THR A 9 5.05 16.75 -4.97
CA THR A 9 4.94 15.54 -5.78
C THR A 9 5.00 14.23 -5.00
N TYR A 10 5.09 14.27 -3.66
CA TYR A 10 4.83 13.10 -2.83
C TYR A 10 3.34 13.06 -2.49
N THR A 11 2.58 12.34 -3.31
CA THR A 11 1.14 12.10 -3.13
C THR A 11 0.86 11.66 -1.69
N ASN A 12 0.14 12.48 -0.92
CA ASN A 12 -0.26 12.13 0.44
C ASN A 12 -1.46 11.17 0.39
N PHE A 13 -1.18 9.90 0.07
CA PHE A 13 -2.21 8.87 -0.13
C PHE A 13 -3.14 8.70 1.08
N GLY A 14 -2.61 8.89 2.29
CA GLY A 14 -3.37 8.83 3.53
C GLY A 14 -4.39 9.96 3.66
N GLU A 15 -4.00 11.20 3.39
CA GLU A 15 -4.93 12.34 3.39
C GLU A 15 -6.00 12.22 2.30
N GLU A 16 -5.63 11.75 1.12
CA GLU A 16 -6.60 11.55 0.03
C GLU A 16 -7.58 10.42 0.33
N TYR A 17 -7.11 9.32 0.94
CA TYR A 17 -7.98 8.26 1.43
C TYR A 17 -8.94 8.80 2.51
N ALA A 18 -8.45 9.60 3.46
CA ALA A 18 -9.29 10.18 4.51
C ALA A 18 -10.37 11.13 3.96
N LYS A 19 -10.08 11.85 2.87
CA LYS A 19 -11.04 12.70 2.17
C LYS A 19 -12.12 11.90 1.44
N GLU A 20 -11.72 10.87 0.69
CA GLU A 20 -12.65 10.06 -0.10
C GLU A 20 -12.09 8.65 -0.36
N HIS A 21 -12.90 7.64 -0.03
CA HIS A 21 -12.65 6.24 -0.31
C HIS A 21 -13.97 5.48 -0.44
N ILE A 22 -13.91 4.27 -1.01
CA ILE A 22 -15.08 3.38 -1.09
C ILE A 22 -15.50 3.01 0.35
N PRO A 23 -16.78 3.18 0.74
CA PRO A 23 -17.25 2.82 2.08
C PRO A 23 -16.89 1.38 2.45
N GLY A 24 -16.29 1.20 3.63
CA GLY A 24 -15.84 -0.11 4.12
C GLY A 24 -14.47 -0.57 3.60
N ALA A 25 -13.83 0.17 2.69
CA ALA A 25 -12.46 -0.15 2.27
C ALA A 25 -11.45 0.23 3.37
N THR A 26 -10.46 -0.63 3.63
CA THR A 26 -9.34 -0.33 4.53
C THR A 26 -8.18 0.33 3.79
N HIS A 27 -7.50 1.30 4.42
CA HIS A 27 -6.31 1.91 3.85
C HIS A 27 -5.08 1.00 3.97
N PHE A 28 -4.50 0.62 2.83
CA PHE A 28 -3.20 -0.04 2.78
C PHE A 28 -2.09 1.01 2.68
N ASN A 29 -1.36 1.23 3.78
CA ASN A 29 -0.29 2.22 3.80
C ASN A 29 1.00 1.66 3.19
N VAL A 30 1.37 2.14 2.01
CA VAL A 30 2.58 1.70 1.29
C VAL A 30 3.89 2.02 2.03
N ASP A 31 3.93 3.06 2.86
CA ASP A 31 5.14 3.40 3.62
C ASP A 31 5.39 2.41 4.77
N VAL A 32 4.35 1.71 5.22
CA VAL A 32 4.41 0.73 6.30
C VAL A 32 4.46 -0.71 5.76
N ALA A 33 3.78 -0.96 4.64
CA ALA A 33 3.62 -2.30 4.08
C ALA A 33 4.89 -2.90 3.47
N TYR A 34 5.92 -2.08 3.23
CA TYR A 34 7.20 -2.52 2.68
C TYR A 34 8.32 -2.35 3.71
N TYR A 35 9.30 -3.25 3.66
CA TYR A 35 10.44 -3.23 4.56
C TYR A 35 11.30 -1.98 4.27
N PRO A 36 11.67 -1.20 5.30
CA PRO A 36 12.45 0.04 5.15
C PRO A 36 13.94 -0.27 4.91
N SER A 37 14.22 -0.97 3.81
CA SER A 37 15.59 -1.30 3.37
C SER A 37 16.32 -0.04 2.94
N GLN A 38 17.60 0.06 3.33
CA GLN A 38 18.47 1.15 2.92
C GLN A 38 18.93 1.00 1.45
N TYR A 39 18.81 -0.20 0.88
CA TYR A 39 19.40 -0.54 -0.41
C TYR A 39 18.36 -0.87 -1.48
N ILE A 40 17.19 -1.35 -1.09
CA ILE A 40 16.14 -1.81 -2.01
C ILE A 40 14.86 -1.03 -1.73
N ARG A 41 14.38 -0.29 -2.74
CA ARG A 41 13.11 0.42 -2.61
C ARG A 41 11.93 -0.57 -2.66
N PHE A 42 10.97 -0.40 -1.75
CA PHE A 42 9.79 -1.28 -1.60
C PHE A 42 10.16 -2.75 -1.40
N ASP A 43 11.18 -2.98 -0.58
CA ASP A 43 11.61 -4.32 -0.23
C ASP A 43 10.50 -5.08 0.52
N LEU A 44 10.51 -6.40 0.43
CA LEU A 44 9.48 -7.22 1.05
C LEU A 44 9.85 -7.55 2.50
N TYR A 45 8.86 -7.54 3.38
CA TYR A 45 8.99 -8.23 4.66
C TYR A 45 9.06 -9.74 4.44
N PRO A 46 9.61 -10.49 5.41
CA PRO A 46 9.35 -11.91 5.52
C PRO A 46 7.82 -12.19 5.50
N PRO A 47 7.37 -13.28 4.86
CA PRO A 47 5.93 -13.61 4.74
C PRO A 47 5.16 -13.50 6.06
N GLU A 48 5.70 -14.05 7.15
CA GLU A 48 5.05 -14.06 8.47
C GLU A 48 4.84 -12.67 9.08
N MET A 49 5.67 -11.70 8.70
CA MET A 49 5.54 -10.31 9.15
C MET A 49 4.53 -9.55 8.29
N PHE A 50 4.50 -9.83 6.98
CA PHE A 50 3.48 -9.28 6.09
C PHE A 50 2.08 -9.80 6.45
N GLU A 51 1.95 -11.10 6.77
CA GLU A 51 0.71 -11.72 7.24
C GLU A 51 0.14 -11.03 8.48
N LYS A 52 0.98 -10.79 9.49
CA LYS A 52 0.57 -10.03 10.69
C LYS A 52 0.08 -8.63 10.35
N TYR A 53 0.75 -7.95 9.42
CA TYR A 53 0.34 -6.62 8.98
C TYR A 53 -1.05 -6.65 8.32
N VAL A 54 -1.30 -7.57 7.39
CA VAL A 54 -2.61 -7.63 6.72
C VAL A 54 -3.73 -8.12 7.64
N GLN A 55 -3.43 -8.98 8.62
CA GLN A 55 -4.38 -9.34 9.70
C GLN A 55 -4.79 -8.13 10.55
N LEU A 56 -3.86 -7.21 10.83
CA LEU A 56 -4.19 -5.95 11.52
C LEU A 56 -5.10 -5.03 10.69
N LEU A 57 -5.09 -5.19 9.35
CA LEU A 57 -6.03 -4.52 8.44
C LEU A 57 -7.38 -5.24 8.34
N GLY A 58 -7.56 -6.36 9.05
CA GLY A 58 -8.77 -7.18 9.05
C GLY A 58 -8.85 -8.19 7.91
N ILE A 59 -7.74 -8.44 7.20
CA ILE A 59 -7.67 -9.39 6.08
C ILE A 59 -7.12 -10.72 6.60
N ASN A 60 -7.86 -11.79 6.37
CA ASN A 60 -7.53 -13.14 6.80
C ASN A 60 -7.37 -14.08 5.59
N GLU A 61 -6.88 -15.28 5.87
CA GLU A 61 -6.84 -16.35 4.89
C GLU A 61 -8.26 -16.66 4.36
N GLY A 62 -8.37 -16.85 3.04
CA GLY A 62 -9.65 -17.13 2.37
C GLY A 62 -10.47 -15.89 2.02
N ASP A 63 -10.09 -14.70 2.48
CA ASP A 63 -10.77 -13.46 2.10
C ASP A 63 -10.56 -13.13 0.61
N HIS A 64 -11.63 -12.69 -0.05
CA HIS A 64 -11.54 -12.17 -1.41
C HIS A 64 -11.13 -10.69 -1.38
N VAL A 65 -9.85 -10.43 -1.61
CA VAL A 65 -9.26 -9.09 -1.53
C VAL A 65 -9.33 -8.37 -2.87
N VAL A 66 -9.92 -7.18 -2.88
CA VAL A 66 -9.91 -6.25 -4.03
C VAL A 66 -9.02 -5.05 -3.69
N ILE A 67 -8.01 -4.80 -4.53
CA ILE A 67 -7.05 -3.72 -4.33
C ILE A 67 -7.28 -2.65 -5.40
N TYR A 68 -7.40 -1.40 -4.98
CA TYR A 68 -7.50 -0.25 -5.86
C TYR A 68 -6.56 0.87 -5.39
N SER A 69 -6.24 1.78 -6.29
CA SER A 69 -5.57 3.02 -5.93
C SER A 69 -5.98 4.12 -6.92
N ARG A 70 -5.49 5.34 -6.69
CA ARG A 70 -5.72 6.50 -7.57
C ARG A 70 -4.38 7.03 -8.10
N GLY A 71 -4.45 7.89 -9.11
CA GLY A 71 -3.29 8.55 -9.70
C GLY A 71 -2.92 8.02 -11.09
N ALA A 72 -1.64 8.11 -11.45
CA ALA A 72 -1.14 7.79 -12.79
C ALA A 72 -1.57 6.39 -13.25
N MET A 73 -1.88 6.26 -14.55
CA MET A 73 -2.41 5.04 -15.15
C MET A 73 -3.66 4.51 -14.45
N GLY A 74 -4.54 5.39 -13.97
CA GLY A 74 -5.76 5.00 -13.25
C GLY A 74 -5.48 4.32 -11.90
N GLY A 75 -4.33 4.61 -11.28
CA GLY A 75 -3.90 3.96 -10.03
C GLY A 75 -3.38 2.53 -10.20
N MET A 76 -3.13 2.07 -11.43
CA MET A 76 -2.66 0.70 -11.66
C MET A 76 -1.28 0.42 -11.06
N ILE A 77 -0.38 1.41 -11.00
CA ILE A 77 1.00 1.22 -10.52
C ILE A 77 1.02 0.68 -9.08
N TRP A 78 0.32 1.35 -8.16
CA TRP A 78 0.32 0.96 -6.74
C TRP A 78 -0.59 -0.22 -6.47
N ALA A 79 -1.75 -0.30 -7.15
CA ALA A 79 -2.65 -1.43 -7.00
C ALA A 79 -2.01 -2.75 -7.46
N ALA A 80 -1.33 -2.75 -8.62
CA ALA A 80 -0.63 -3.93 -9.11
C ALA A 80 0.56 -4.32 -8.24
N ARG A 81 1.31 -3.34 -7.71
CA ARG A 81 2.43 -3.59 -6.80
C ARG A 81 1.97 -4.23 -5.49
N ALA A 82 0.90 -3.72 -4.88
CA ALA A 82 0.31 -4.30 -3.69
C ALA A 82 -0.24 -5.71 -3.98
N TRP A 83 -1.01 -5.90 -5.07
CA TRP A 83 -1.50 -7.22 -5.47
C TRP A 83 -0.38 -8.25 -5.62
N TRP A 84 0.71 -7.88 -6.29
CA TRP A 84 1.87 -8.77 -6.43
C TRP A 84 2.48 -9.12 -5.07
N THR A 85 2.55 -8.16 -4.14
CA THR A 85 3.04 -8.41 -2.77
C THR A 85 2.17 -9.43 -2.03
N PHE A 86 0.84 -9.28 -2.06
CA PHE A 86 -0.06 -10.31 -1.51
C PHE A 86 0.24 -11.67 -2.15
N LYS A 87 0.31 -11.72 -3.49
CA LYS A 87 0.60 -12.96 -4.22
C LYS A 87 1.93 -13.62 -3.91
N VAL A 88 2.93 -12.90 -3.40
CA VAL A 88 4.25 -13.46 -3.06
C VAL A 88 4.36 -13.79 -1.57
N CYS A 89 3.76 -12.96 -0.71
CA CYS A 89 3.90 -13.06 0.73
C CYS A 89 2.80 -13.88 1.42
N THR A 90 1.68 -14.17 0.77
CA THR A 90 0.57 -14.95 1.37
C THR A 90 0.43 -16.35 0.76
N VAL A 91 1.45 -16.85 0.06
CA VAL A 91 1.46 -18.24 -0.43
C VAL A 91 2.04 -19.13 0.66
N GLY A 92 1.17 -19.58 1.55
CA GLY A 92 1.35 -20.73 2.43
C GLY A 92 0.34 -21.80 2.03
#